data_AF-A0A378YWK9-F1
#
_entry.id   AF-A0A378YWK9-F1
#
_cell.length_a   1.000
_cell.length_b   1.000
_cell.length_c   1.000
_cell.angle_alpha   90.00
_cell.angle_beta   90.00
_cell.angle_gamma   90.00
#
_symmetry.space_group_name_H-M   'P 1'
#
loop_
_entity.id
_entity.type
_entity.pdbx_description
1 polymer ?
#
loop_
_entity_poly.entity_id
_entity_poly.type
_entity_poly.pdbx_seq_one_letter_code
_entity_poly.pdbx_strand_id
1 'polypeptide(L)'
;MAVSESARRRIIEWGRRALGLDVPPSDHTAAALHSVETDVPGLDKRETLQLARIRLLGATGAVIMAISALGVGAQPVRQNPTSGLRIIGFFARAHTSTLAMCMIGTVLVVMAWLLLGRFAIGGWGGNPRHRLSRSQMDRTLLLWIIPLSVAPPMFSNDVYSYLAQSEIAVRGLDPYEVGPADGLGLNNVLTNNVPNIWRETPAPYGPLFLWMGKGIAVVTGDNIIAGVWLHRLLVLGALALIVWALPRLARRCGVAAVSALWLGAANPLVLLHLVGGVHNDALMLGLMLAGLEICLRAIEDAYPFDQRAWAILLGGAGLIALSSTIKIVSLLALGFVGMALARRLGGGFRMVVKVGLILGVVAGVTILFVTTASGLGFGWLYTLNTASAVRSYLSLPTAIGIATGFGGVLLGLGDHTTAVLSITRPIAATLAAVVIVRMLFATWTGRLHAVGALGVSLGALVLLFPVVQPWYLLWAIVPLAAWANRPAFRVPAIALSVVVSLLVMPRGADFYVFQIVQSAIATVIVGLAFIFLTRNALPWRNQPGVSAPSQEATAYGVRS
;
A
#
# COMPACT_ATOMS: atom_id res chain seq x y z
N MET A 1 4.57 37.14 38.91
CA MET A 1 3.64 36.01 38.64
C MET A 1 2.83 36.21 37.35
N ALA A 2 2.28 37.39 37.04
CA ALA A 2 1.44 37.62 35.84
C ALA A 2 2.11 37.32 34.47
N VAL A 3 3.41 37.53 34.32
CA VAL A 3 4.14 37.25 33.06
C VAL A 3 4.18 35.74 32.74
N SER A 4 4.36 34.91 33.77
CA SER A 4 4.36 33.44 33.69
C SER A 4 2.99 32.89 33.31
N GLU A 5 1.92 33.53 33.78
CA GLU A 5 0.55 33.13 33.49
C GLU A 5 0.15 33.47 32.04
N SER A 6 0.60 34.62 31.51
CA SER A 6 0.41 34.99 30.10
C SER A 6 1.17 34.07 29.14
N ALA A 7 2.38 33.64 29.53
CA ALA A 7 3.20 32.73 28.75
C ALA A 7 2.59 31.33 28.73
N ARG A 8 2.15 30.85 29.90
CA ARG A 8 1.39 29.59 30.03
C ARG A 8 0.12 29.60 29.19
N ARG A 9 -0.65 30.70 29.21
CA ARG A 9 -1.87 30.85 28.41
C ARG A 9 -1.58 30.84 26.91
N ARG A 10 -0.55 31.54 26.44
CA ARG A 10 -0.10 31.50 25.03
C ARG A 10 0.38 30.11 24.60
N ILE A 11 1.11 29.40 25.46
CA ILE A 11 1.55 28.02 25.18
C ILE A 11 0.33 27.08 25.07
N ILE A 12 -0.66 27.24 25.95
CA ILE A 12 -1.91 26.47 25.90
C ILE A 12 -2.71 26.81 24.64
N GLU A 13 -2.89 28.08 24.29
CA GLU A 13 -3.60 28.50 23.07
C GLU A 13 -2.88 28.04 21.80
N TRP A 14 -1.55 28.16 21.75
CA TRP A 14 -0.76 27.66 20.63
C TRP A 14 -0.84 26.14 20.53
N GLY A 15 -0.73 25.43 21.66
CA GLY A 15 -0.87 23.98 21.72
C GLY A 15 -2.26 23.54 21.27
N ARG A 16 -3.32 24.22 21.71
CA ARG A 16 -4.70 23.98 21.25
C ARG A 16 -4.85 24.22 19.75
N ARG A 17 -4.28 25.30 19.19
CA ARG A 17 -4.28 25.54 17.74
C ARG A 17 -3.49 24.49 16.96
N ALA A 18 -2.30 24.12 17.42
CA ALA A 18 -1.47 23.09 16.80
C ALA A 18 -2.17 21.71 16.76
N LEU A 19 -2.86 21.37 17.86
CA LEU A 19 -3.70 20.17 17.98
C LEU A 19 -5.05 20.29 17.28
N GLY A 20 -5.35 21.42 16.65
CA GLY A 20 -6.60 21.67 15.92
C GLY A 20 -7.84 21.82 16.82
N LEU A 21 -7.67 22.13 18.11
CA LEU A 21 -8.74 22.29 19.10
C LEU A 21 -9.50 23.61 19.01
N ASP A 22 -8.84 24.70 18.58
CA ASP A 22 -9.39 26.08 18.57
C ASP A 22 -9.52 26.69 17.17
N VAL A 23 -9.47 25.88 16.10
CA VAL A 23 -9.55 26.41 14.74
C VAL A 23 -11.02 26.60 14.35
N PRO A 24 -11.41 27.72 13.69
CA PRO A 24 -12.78 27.93 13.21
C PRO A 24 -13.32 26.72 12.43
N PRO A 25 -14.66 26.58 12.31
CA PRO A 25 -15.36 25.38 11.80
C PRO A 25 -14.91 24.89 10.42
N SER A 26 -14.10 25.67 9.74
CA SER A 26 -13.60 25.47 8.40
C SER A 26 -12.08 25.22 8.37
N ASP A 27 -11.46 24.52 9.32
CA ASP A 27 -10.02 24.21 9.16
C ASP A 27 -9.84 23.16 8.04
N HIS A 28 -9.58 23.70 6.85
CA HIS A 28 -9.87 23.13 5.54
C HIS A 28 -8.89 22.07 5.06
N THR A 29 -7.69 21.87 5.63
CA THR A 29 -6.62 21.17 4.89
C THR A 29 -6.89 19.69 4.61
N ALA A 30 -7.23 18.89 5.63
CA ALA A 30 -7.55 17.48 5.42
C ALA A 30 -9.02 17.30 5.00
N ALA A 31 -9.97 18.01 5.64
CA ALA A 31 -11.39 17.92 5.30
C ALA A 31 -11.68 18.32 3.83
N ALA A 32 -10.88 19.23 3.23
CA ALA A 32 -10.98 19.54 1.80
C ALA A 32 -10.51 18.41 0.88
N LEU A 33 -9.99 17.31 1.41
CA LEU A 33 -9.72 16.09 0.65
C LEU A 33 -10.98 15.24 0.43
N HIS A 34 -12.09 15.59 1.09
CA HIS A 34 -13.30 14.79 1.15
C HIS A 34 -14.58 15.54 0.71
N SER A 35 -15.52 14.80 0.13
CA SER A 35 -16.91 15.15 -0.13
C SER A 35 -17.75 13.87 -0.21
N VAL A 36 -19.06 13.96 -0.03
CA VAL A 36 -19.95 12.79 -0.24
C VAL A 36 -20.18 12.58 -1.74
N GLU A 37 -19.98 11.36 -2.23
CA GLU A 37 -20.30 10.99 -3.62
C GLU A 37 -21.78 10.65 -3.75
N THR A 38 -22.41 11.08 -4.84
CA THR A 38 -23.79 10.73 -5.13
C THR A 38 -23.84 9.37 -5.84
N ASP A 39 -24.95 8.67 -5.64
CA ASP A 39 -25.28 7.51 -6.45
C ASP A 39 -25.65 7.95 -7.87
N VAL A 40 -25.20 7.16 -8.83
CA VAL A 40 -25.38 7.44 -10.26
C VAL A 40 -25.74 6.13 -10.97
N PRO A 41 -26.50 6.20 -12.07
CA PRO A 41 -26.93 5.01 -12.80
C PRO A 41 -25.77 4.16 -13.31
N GLY A 42 -26.06 2.88 -13.58
CA GLY A 42 -25.11 1.95 -14.18
C GLY A 42 -24.78 2.32 -15.62
N LEU A 43 -23.69 1.73 -16.14
CA LEU A 43 -23.21 1.98 -17.50
C LEU A 43 -24.26 1.65 -18.57
N ASP A 44 -24.31 2.49 -19.61
CA ASP A 44 -25.10 2.22 -20.81
C ASP A 44 -24.48 1.12 -21.70
N LYS A 45 -25.15 0.80 -22.82
CA LYS A 45 -24.67 -0.24 -23.76
C LYS A 45 -23.30 0.09 -24.37
N ARG A 46 -23.07 1.35 -24.73
CA ARG A 46 -21.82 1.80 -25.36
C ARG A 46 -20.67 1.79 -24.35
N GLU A 47 -20.92 2.31 -23.16
CA GLU A 47 -19.97 2.33 -22.05
C GLU A 47 -19.62 0.90 -21.59
N THR A 48 -20.58 -0.01 -21.58
CA THR A 48 -20.34 -1.44 -21.29
C THR A 48 -19.41 -2.09 -22.31
N LEU A 49 -19.54 -1.76 -23.61
CA LEU A 49 -18.62 -2.22 -24.64
C LEU A 49 -17.22 -1.62 -24.49
N GLN A 50 -17.13 -0.33 -24.14
CA GLN A 50 -15.84 0.32 -23.84
C GLN A 50 -15.17 -0.32 -22.62
N LEU A 51 -15.93 -0.61 -21.56
CA LEU A 51 -15.44 -1.31 -20.38
C LEU A 51 -14.90 -2.71 -20.73
N ALA A 52 -15.59 -3.45 -21.61
CA ALA A 52 -15.10 -4.75 -22.06
C ALA A 52 -13.74 -4.65 -22.76
N ARG A 53 -13.54 -3.63 -23.61
CA ARG A 53 -12.24 -3.38 -24.26
C ARG A 53 -11.16 -2.97 -23.28
N ILE A 54 -11.48 -2.15 -22.27
CA ILE A 54 -10.55 -1.74 -21.21
C ILE A 54 -10.12 -2.94 -20.37
N ARG A 55 -11.07 -3.84 -20.04
CA ARG A 55 -10.77 -5.09 -19.34
C ARG A 55 -9.80 -5.95 -20.13
N LEU A 56 -10.08 -6.16 -21.42
CA LEU A 56 -9.21 -6.92 -22.31
C LEU A 56 -7.84 -6.28 -22.43
N LEU A 57 -7.75 -4.95 -22.51
CA LEU A 57 -6.48 -4.23 -22.53
C LEU A 57 -5.62 -4.55 -21.31
N GLY A 58 -6.17 -4.41 -20.10
CA GLY A 58 -5.43 -4.71 -18.88
C GLY A 58 -5.12 -6.21 -18.74
N ALA A 59 -6.01 -7.09 -19.20
CA ALA A 59 -5.78 -8.54 -19.22
C ALA A 59 -4.62 -8.91 -20.17
N THR A 60 -4.60 -8.34 -21.36
CA THR A 60 -3.50 -8.50 -22.33
C THR A 60 -2.19 -8.00 -21.73
N GLY A 61 -2.20 -6.83 -21.08
CA GLY A 61 -1.03 -6.31 -20.36
C GLY A 61 -0.51 -7.30 -19.31
N ALA A 62 -1.40 -7.80 -18.43
CA ALA A 62 -1.07 -8.77 -17.40
C ALA A 62 -0.55 -10.11 -17.96
N VAL A 63 -1.12 -10.60 -19.07
CA VAL A 63 -0.64 -11.82 -19.76
C VAL A 63 0.74 -11.61 -20.37
N ILE A 64 0.97 -10.48 -21.04
CA ILE A 64 2.28 -10.14 -21.60
C ILE A 64 3.32 -10.10 -20.48
N MET A 65 3.00 -9.48 -19.34
CA MET A 65 3.87 -9.45 -18.16
C MET A 65 4.15 -10.86 -17.64
N ALA A 66 3.12 -11.70 -17.47
CA ALA A 66 3.26 -13.07 -16.98
C ALA A 66 4.16 -13.94 -17.89
N ILE A 67 4.04 -13.77 -19.20
CA ILE A 67 4.93 -14.43 -20.17
C ILE A 67 6.35 -13.86 -20.07
N SER A 68 6.49 -12.53 -19.97
CA SER A 68 7.79 -11.86 -19.88
C SER A 68 8.54 -12.23 -18.59
N ALA A 69 7.81 -12.51 -17.50
CA ALA A 69 8.35 -12.99 -16.24
C ALA A 69 9.18 -14.26 -16.37
N LEU A 70 8.93 -15.09 -17.41
CA LEU A 70 9.73 -16.28 -17.70
C LEU A 70 11.20 -15.95 -18.04
N GLY A 71 11.47 -14.73 -18.49
CA GLY A 71 12.83 -14.27 -18.80
C GLY A 71 13.37 -13.15 -17.90
N VAL A 72 12.53 -12.17 -17.53
CA VAL A 72 12.96 -10.99 -16.75
C VAL A 72 12.37 -10.94 -15.33
N GLY A 73 11.55 -11.92 -14.95
CA GLY A 73 11.08 -12.05 -13.59
C GLY A 73 12.20 -12.48 -12.64
N ALA A 74 11.92 -12.38 -11.36
CA ALA A 74 12.69 -12.98 -10.28
C ALA A 74 12.46 -14.49 -10.30
N GLN A 75 13.08 -15.17 -11.27
CA GLN A 75 13.16 -16.63 -11.35
C GLN A 75 14.28 -17.14 -10.46
N PRO A 76 14.14 -18.34 -9.87
CA PRO A 76 15.14 -18.82 -8.95
C PRO A 76 16.42 -19.23 -9.70
N VAL A 77 17.59 -19.02 -9.10
CA VAL A 77 18.91 -19.35 -9.66
C VAL A 77 19.04 -20.86 -9.83
N ARG A 78 18.63 -21.63 -8.81
CA ARG A 78 18.52 -23.09 -8.83
C ARG A 78 17.04 -23.48 -8.84
N GLN A 79 16.71 -24.67 -9.33
CA GLN A 79 15.32 -25.15 -9.47
C GLN A 79 14.45 -24.30 -10.43
N ASN A 80 15.07 -23.56 -11.37
CA ASN A 80 14.34 -22.83 -12.39
C ASN A 80 13.67 -23.81 -13.38
N PRO A 81 12.33 -23.88 -13.46
CA PRO A 81 11.64 -24.84 -14.32
C PRO A 81 11.74 -24.51 -15.81
N THR A 82 12.11 -23.27 -16.18
CA THR A 82 12.22 -22.86 -17.59
C THR A 82 13.64 -22.96 -18.14
N SER A 83 14.64 -23.15 -17.27
CA SER A 83 16.04 -23.24 -17.67
C SER A 83 16.29 -24.47 -18.54
N GLY A 84 17.07 -24.31 -19.62
CA GLY A 84 17.38 -25.37 -20.58
C GLY A 84 16.25 -25.73 -21.56
N LEU A 85 15.03 -25.22 -21.39
CA LEU A 85 13.92 -25.53 -22.30
C LEU A 85 13.97 -24.68 -23.58
N ARG A 86 13.63 -25.31 -24.71
CA ARG A 86 13.71 -24.69 -26.04
C ARG A 86 12.73 -23.53 -26.20
N ILE A 87 11.44 -23.77 -25.92
CA ILE A 87 10.37 -22.80 -26.14
C ILE A 87 10.25 -21.86 -24.95
N ILE A 88 9.89 -22.35 -23.77
CA ILE A 88 9.64 -21.46 -22.62
C ILE A 88 10.91 -20.82 -22.04
N GLY A 89 12.08 -21.42 -22.25
CA GLY A 89 13.37 -20.81 -21.91
C GLY A 89 13.84 -19.75 -22.91
N PHE A 90 13.14 -19.54 -24.04
CA PHE A 90 13.48 -18.51 -25.02
C PHE A 90 13.48 -17.10 -24.41
N PHE A 91 12.50 -16.78 -23.57
CA PHE A 91 12.37 -15.46 -22.95
C PHE A 91 13.58 -15.09 -22.10
N ALA A 92 14.21 -16.05 -21.41
CA ALA A 92 15.43 -15.81 -20.65
C ALA A 92 16.65 -15.49 -21.55
N ARG A 93 16.67 -16.01 -22.79
CA ARG A 93 17.74 -15.74 -23.77
C ARG A 93 17.51 -14.43 -24.54
N ALA A 94 16.26 -14.04 -24.75
CA ALA A 94 15.87 -12.79 -25.40
C ALA A 94 15.66 -11.66 -24.37
N HIS A 95 16.64 -11.43 -23.49
CA HIS A 95 16.48 -10.60 -22.28
C HIS A 95 16.00 -9.16 -22.56
N THR A 96 16.58 -8.49 -23.56
CA THR A 96 16.21 -7.11 -23.92
C THR A 96 14.79 -7.00 -24.47
N SER A 97 14.41 -7.89 -25.39
CA SER A 97 13.05 -7.93 -25.95
C SER A 97 12.03 -8.30 -24.89
N THR A 98 12.38 -9.20 -23.97
CA THR A 98 11.50 -9.64 -22.88
C THR A 98 11.31 -8.52 -21.84
N LEU A 99 12.35 -7.71 -21.58
CA LEU A 99 12.20 -6.48 -20.78
C LEU A 99 11.22 -5.51 -21.45
N ALA A 100 11.39 -5.25 -22.75
CA ALA A 100 10.49 -4.39 -23.52
C ALA A 100 9.04 -4.91 -23.47
N MET A 101 8.83 -6.21 -23.66
CA MET A 101 7.52 -6.84 -23.52
C MET A 101 6.93 -6.61 -22.12
N CYS A 102 7.73 -6.80 -21.07
CA CYS A 102 7.26 -6.56 -19.70
C CYS A 102 6.83 -5.11 -19.49
N MET A 103 7.64 -4.14 -19.93
CA MET A 103 7.34 -2.71 -19.77
C MET A 103 6.12 -2.28 -20.60
N ILE A 104 5.97 -2.82 -21.81
CA ILE A 104 4.75 -2.67 -22.62
C ILE A 104 3.55 -3.19 -21.85
N GLY A 105 3.63 -4.40 -21.29
CA GLY A 105 2.57 -5.00 -20.49
C GLY A 105 2.18 -4.13 -19.29
N THR A 106 3.18 -3.61 -18.55
CA THR A 106 2.97 -2.66 -17.45
C THR A 106 2.23 -1.40 -17.91
N VAL A 107 2.66 -0.79 -19.02
CA VAL A 107 2.00 0.40 -19.59
C VAL A 107 0.57 0.10 -20.02
N LEU A 108 0.28 -1.06 -20.60
CA LEU A 108 -1.08 -1.47 -20.96
C LEU A 108 -1.98 -1.60 -19.72
N VAL A 109 -1.49 -2.19 -18.63
CA VAL A 109 -2.22 -2.28 -17.34
C VAL A 109 -2.47 -0.88 -16.77
N VAL A 110 -1.45 -0.01 -16.76
CA VAL A 110 -1.59 1.37 -16.27
C VAL A 110 -2.58 2.17 -17.11
N MET A 111 -2.50 2.08 -18.44
CA MET A 111 -3.47 2.73 -19.33
C MET A 111 -4.89 2.20 -19.13
N ALA A 112 -5.06 0.88 -19.00
CA ALA A 112 -6.34 0.28 -18.71
C ALA A 112 -6.91 0.77 -17.37
N TRP A 113 -6.06 0.87 -16.34
CA TRP A 113 -6.44 1.40 -15.04
C TRP A 113 -6.86 2.88 -15.10
N LEU A 114 -6.12 3.73 -15.83
CA LEU A 114 -6.49 5.14 -16.04
C LEU A 114 -7.82 5.28 -16.79
N LEU A 115 -8.02 4.49 -17.86
CA LEU A 115 -9.28 4.47 -18.61
C LEU A 115 -10.45 3.95 -17.77
N LEU A 116 -10.22 2.93 -16.93
CA LEU A 116 -11.20 2.42 -15.97
C LEU A 116 -11.61 3.49 -14.96
N GLY A 117 -10.66 4.34 -14.56
CA GLY A 117 -10.89 5.48 -13.66
C GLY A 117 -11.97 6.43 -14.15
N ARG A 118 -12.10 6.60 -15.47
CA ARG A 118 -13.16 7.43 -16.05
C ARG A 118 -14.57 6.92 -15.71
N PHE A 119 -14.75 5.61 -15.59
CA PHE A 119 -16.03 4.99 -15.21
C PHE A 119 -16.21 4.85 -13.70
N ALA A 120 -15.13 4.98 -12.92
CA ALA A 120 -15.17 4.90 -11.46
C ALA A 120 -15.45 6.29 -10.84
N ILE A 121 -14.63 7.27 -11.24
CA ILE A 121 -14.59 8.61 -10.64
C ILE A 121 -15.00 9.73 -11.60
N GLY A 122 -15.24 9.45 -12.88
CA GLY A 122 -15.57 10.48 -13.86
C GLY A 122 -14.35 11.31 -14.28
N GLY A 123 -14.52 12.63 -14.36
CA GLY A 123 -13.44 13.57 -14.63
C GLY A 123 -12.76 14.08 -13.36
N TRP A 124 -11.80 15.00 -13.51
CA TRP A 124 -11.09 15.64 -12.40
C TRP A 124 -11.97 16.54 -11.50
N GLY A 125 -13.29 16.61 -11.75
CA GLY A 125 -14.20 17.57 -11.12
C GLY A 125 -15.49 16.99 -10.50
N GLY A 126 -15.70 15.66 -10.44
CA GLY A 126 -16.89 15.11 -9.78
C GLY A 126 -17.38 13.76 -10.33
N ASN A 127 -18.53 13.30 -9.80
CA ASN A 127 -19.15 12.02 -10.10
C ASN A 127 -19.36 11.80 -11.62
N PRO A 128 -19.17 10.58 -12.13
CA PRO A 128 -19.47 10.27 -13.53
C PRO A 128 -20.99 10.27 -13.77
N ARG A 129 -21.43 10.46 -15.02
CA ARG A 129 -22.85 10.32 -15.40
C ARG A 129 -23.37 8.90 -15.17
N HIS A 130 -22.56 7.90 -15.53
CA HIS A 130 -22.78 6.49 -15.22
C HIS A 130 -21.55 5.88 -14.56
N ARG A 131 -21.75 5.01 -13.58
CA ARG A 131 -20.65 4.37 -12.83
C ARG A 131 -20.64 2.88 -13.07
N LEU A 132 -19.43 2.29 -13.15
CA LEU A 132 -19.34 0.84 -13.22
C LEU A 132 -19.88 0.19 -11.94
N SER A 133 -20.51 -0.97 -12.08
CA SER A 133 -21.08 -1.71 -10.96
C SER A 133 -20.00 -2.45 -10.16
N ARG A 134 -20.37 -2.91 -8.96
CA ARG A 134 -19.48 -3.71 -8.12
C ARG A 134 -19.02 -5.00 -8.80
N SER A 135 -19.96 -5.77 -9.33
CA SER A 135 -19.67 -7.01 -10.07
C SER A 135 -18.79 -6.76 -11.28
N GLN A 136 -19.00 -5.61 -11.95
CA GLN A 136 -18.15 -5.21 -13.05
C GLN A 136 -16.70 -4.93 -12.60
N MET A 137 -16.49 -4.25 -11.48
CA MET A 137 -15.15 -4.00 -10.95
C MET A 137 -14.46 -5.30 -10.51
N ASP A 138 -15.15 -6.15 -9.76
CA ASP A 138 -14.59 -7.39 -9.22
C ASP A 138 -14.13 -8.34 -10.35
N ARG A 139 -14.93 -8.46 -11.42
CA ARG A 139 -14.55 -9.26 -12.61
C ARG A 139 -13.34 -8.68 -13.34
N THR A 140 -13.23 -7.36 -13.45
CA THR A 140 -12.04 -6.71 -14.03
C THR A 140 -10.80 -7.03 -13.20
N LEU A 141 -10.90 -6.87 -11.88
CA LEU A 141 -9.80 -7.10 -10.96
C LEU A 141 -9.33 -8.56 -10.99
N LEU A 142 -10.26 -9.51 -10.93
CA LEU A 142 -9.95 -10.94 -11.05
C LEU A 142 -9.22 -11.26 -12.36
N LEU A 143 -9.73 -10.74 -13.48
CA LEU A 143 -9.14 -10.96 -14.80
C LEU A 143 -7.69 -10.45 -14.89
N TRP A 144 -7.36 -9.34 -14.23
CA TRP A 144 -6.01 -8.77 -14.24
C TRP A 144 -5.05 -9.47 -13.26
N ILE A 145 -5.59 -10.01 -12.15
CA ILE A 145 -4.81 -10.72 -11.13
C ILE A 145 -4.41 -12.12 -11.58
N ILE A 146 -5.29 -12.86 -12.28
CA ILE A 146 -5.08 -14.27 -12.62
C ILE A 146 -3.73 -14.51 -13.34
N PRO A 147 -3.37 -13.79 -14.41
CA PRO A 147 -2.09 -14.02 -15.09
C PRO A 147 -0.88 -13.76 -14.18
N LEU A 148 -0.93 -12.69 -13.37
CA LEU A 148 0.15 -12.33 -12.45
C LEU A 148 0.26 -13.33 -11.29
N SER A 149 -0.83 -14.02 -10.94
CA SER A 149 -0.86 -15.00 -9.85
C SER A 149 -0.08 -16.27 -10.19
N VAL A 150 -0.04 -16.64 -11.48
CA VAL A 150 0.67 -17.82 -11.96
C VAL A 150 2.07 -17.51 -12.48
N ALA A 151 2.39 -16.22 -12.64
CA ALA A 151 3.68 -15.76 -13.10
C ALA A 151 4.79 -16.03 -12.06
N PRO A 152 6.04 -16.22 -12.50
CA PRO A 152 7.22 -16.03 -11.65
C PRO A 152 7.14 -14.69 -10.90
N PRO A 153 7.70 -14.57 -9.67
CA PRO A 153 7.75 -13.29 -8.98
C PRO A 153 8.35 -12.18 -9.85
N MET A 154 7.81 -10.97 -9.74
CA MET A 154 8.25 -9.81 -10.52
C MET A 154 8.32 -8.56 -9.65
N PHE A 155 9.11 -7.58 -10.07
CA PHE A 155 9.30 -6.27 -9.42
C PHE A 155 9.91 -6.32 -8.01
N SER A 156 10.23 -7.51 -7.50
CA SER A 156 10.89 -7.74 -6.22
C SER A 156 11.46 -9.15 -6.12
N ASN A 157 12.49 -9.30 -5.30
CA ASN A 157 13.10 -10.58 -4.92
C ASN A 157 12.81 -10.95 -3.45
N ASP A 158 12.03 -10.14 -2.72
CA ASP A 158 11.87 -10.27 -1.27
C ASP A 158 11.25 -11.61 -0.84
N VAL A 159 10.46 -12.25 -1.72
CA VAL A 159 9.89 -13.58 -1.43
C VAL A 159 10.97 -14.63 -1.11
N TYR A 160 12.17 -14.49 -1.66
CA TYR A 160 13.28 -15.37 -1.35
C TYR A 160 13.86 -15.13 0.03
N SER A 161 13.88 -13.88 0.49
CA SER A 161 14.20 -13.55 1.89
C SER A 161 13.17 -14.18 2.83
N TYR A 162 11.88 -14.15 2.48
CA TYR A 162 10.81 -14.76 3.29
C TYR A 162 11.02 -16.27 3.44
N LEU A 163 11.32 -16.96 2.33
CA LEU A 163 11.59 -18.40 2.33
C LEU A 163 12.82 -18.74 3.17
N ALA A 164 13.94 -18.04 2.95
CA ALA A 164 15.17 -18.31 3.69
C ALA A 164 15.00 -18.06 5.20
N GLN A 165 14.42 -16.93 5.60
CA GLN A 165 14.20 -16.62 7.02
C GLN A 165 13.20 -17.58 7.69
N SER A 166 12.22 -18.07 6.93
CA SER A 166 11.29 -19.09 7.41
C SER A 166 11.98 -20.43 7.66
N GLU A 167 12.88 -20.83 6.77
CA GLU A 167 13.67 -22.06 6.91
C GLU A 167 14.65 -21.97 8.10
N ILE A 168 15.25 -20.80 8.36
CA ILE A 168 16.05 -20.56 9.58
C ILE A 168 15.21 -20.90 10.83
N ALA A 169 13.96 -20.42 10.88
CA ALA A 169 13.05 -20.70 12.00
C ALA A 169 12.63 -22.18 12.10
N VAL A 170 12.58 -22.92 10.99
CA VAL A 170 12.35 -24.38 10.99
C VAL A 170 13.52 -25.12 11.62
N ARG A 171 14.75 -24.69 11.34
CA ARG A 171 15.99 -25.27 11.90
C ARG A 171 16.23 -24.96 13.38
N GLY A 172 15.31 -24.23 14.02
CA GLY A 172 15.42 -23.86 15.44
C GLY A 172 16.39 -22.70 15.71
N LEU A 173 16.88 -22.03 14.66
CA LEU A 173 17.65 -20.80 14.77
C LEU A 173 16.72 -19.59 14.84
N ASP A 174 17.16 -18.50 15.49
CA ASP A 174 16.40 -17.26 15.57
C ASP A 174 16.66 -16.36 14.34
N PRO A 175 15.68 -16.16 13.43
CA PRO A 175 15.84 -15.27 12.28
C PRO A 175 16.01 -13.80 12.65
N TYR A 176 15.81 -13.42 13.92
CA TYR A 176 16.09 -12.08 14.43
C TYR A 176 17.54 -11.88 14.87
N GLU A 177 18.31 -12.95 15.01
CA GLU A 177 19.73 -12.90 15.33
C GLU A 177 20.61 -13.20 14.12
N VAL A 178 20.20 -14.13 13.25
CA VAL A 178 21.01 -14.56 12.10
C VAL A 178 20.35 -14.28 10.75
N GLY A 179 21.17 -13.84 9.79
CA GLY A 179 20.77 -13.67 8.39
C GLY A 179 20.83 -14.99 7.60
N PRO A 180 20.25 -15.06 6.38
CA PRO A 180 20.29 -16.24 5.50
C PRO A 180 21.68 -16.82 5.20
N ALA A 181 22.71 -15.98 5.08
CA ALA A 181 24.08 -16.42 4.83
C ALA A 181 24.63 -17.23 6.01
N ASP A 182 24.45 -16.74 7.23
CA ASP A 182 24.96 -17.38 8.44
C ASP A 182 24.08 -18.55 8.88
N GLY A 183 22.75 -18.39 8.80
CA GLY A 183 21.79 -19.39 9.29
C GLY A 183 21.65 -20.61 8.38
N LEU A 184 21.79 -20.45 7.05
CA LEU A 184 21.62 -21.56 6.09
C LEU A 184 22.90 -21.90 5.31
N GLY A 185 23.86 -20.97 5.24
CA GLY A 185 25.05 -21.07 4.40
C GLY A 185 24.84 -20.51 2.99
N LEU A 186 25.91 -19.98 2.40
CA LEU A 186 25.90 -19.39 1.04
C LEU A 186 25.60 -20.41 -0.07
N ASN A 187 25.81 -21.70 0.18
CA ASN A 187 25.54 -22.77 -0.78
C ASN A 187 24.10 -23.28 -0.73
N ASN A 188 23.29 -22.81 0.23
CA ASN A 188 21.89 -23.21 0.35
C ASN A 188 21.05 -22.65 -0.82
N VAL A 189 20.13 -23.47 -1.33
CA VAL A 189 19.28 -23.14 -2.48
C VAL A 189 18.37 -21.94 -2.24
N LEU A 190 17.89 -21.74 -0.99
CA LEU A 190 17.08 -20.59 -0.60
C LEU A 190 17.94 -19.32 -0.51
N THR A 191 19.12 -19.41 0.11
CA THR A 191 20.05 -18.28 0.27
C THR A 191 20.56 -17.74 -1.08
N ASN A 192 20.71 -18.59 -2.10
CA ASN A 192 21.18 -18.18 -3.42
C ASN A 192 20.31 -17.12 -4.11
N ASN A 193 19.04 -17.02 -3.73
CA ASN A 193 18.09 -16.10 -4.34
C ASN A 193 17.82 -14.84 -3.51
N VAL A 194 18.36 -14.80 -2.28
CA VAL A 194 18.23 -13.64 -1.39
C VAL A 194 19.07 -12.49 -1.96
N PRO A 195 18.52 -11.28 -2.10
CA PRO A 195 19.28 -10.12 -2.54
C PRO A 195 20.50 -9.88 -1.67
N ASN A 196 21.63 -9.50 -2.29
CA ASN A 196 22.92 -9.37 -1.60
C ASN A 196 22.84 -8.48 -0.36
N ILE A 197 22.09 -7.38 -0.45
CA ILE A 197 21.86 -6.43 0.64
C ILE A 197 21.15 -7.03 1.86
N TRP A 198 20.50 -8.18 1.71
CA TRP A 198 19.72 -8.85 2.75
C TRP A 198 20.28 -10.21 3.19
N ARG A 199 21.39 -10.67 2.58
CA ARG A 199 21.93 -12.01 2.85
C ARG A 199 22.47 -12.15 4.28
N GLU A 200 23.05 -11.09 4.81
CA GLU A 200 23.67 -11.07 6.14
C GLU A 200 22.78 -10.40 7.20
N THR A 201 21.59 -9.91 6.81
CA THR A 201 20.75 -9.13 7.73
C THR A 201 19.67 -10.00 8.38
N PRO A 202 19.44 -9.85 9.70
CA PRO A 202 18.31 -10.44 10.38
C PRO A 202 16.96 -9.98 9.82
N ALA A 203 15.91 -10.75 10.08
CA ALA A 203 14.56 -10.52 9.58
C ALA A 203 13.94 -9.24 10.16
N PRO A 204 13.53 -8.26 9.32
CA PRO A 204 12.83 -7.05 9.77
C PRO A 204 11.30 -7.23 9.82
N TYR A 205 10.82 -8.48 9.85
CA TYR A 205 9.39 -8.80 9.77
C TYR A 205 8.83 -9.24 11.11
N GLY A 206 7.55 -8.92 11.37
CA GLY A 206 6.92 -9.31 12.62
C GLY A 206 6.71 -10.82 12.76
N PRO A 207 6.50 -11.30 13.99
CA PRO A 207 6.54 -12.73 14.32
C PRO A 207 5.41 -13.54 13.67
N LEU A 208 4.23 -12.95 13.42
CA LEU A 208 3.15 -13.68 12.73
C LEU A 208 3.54 -14.02 11.29
N PHE A 209 4.25 -13.11 10.62
CA PHE A 209 4.67 -13.34 9.23
C PHE A 209 5.68 -14.48 9.15
N LEU A 210 6.71 -14.44 10.02
CA LEU A 210 7.69 -15.53 10.11
C LEU A 210 7.07 -16.84 10.59
N TRP A 211 6.06 -16.80 11.45
CA TRP A 211 5.38 -18.00 11.91
C TRP A 211 4.56 -18.68 10.80
N MET A 212 3.81 -17.91 10.02
CA MET A 212 3.14 -18.43 8.82
C MET A 212 4.15 -18.95 7.80
N GLY A 213 5.25 -18.21 7.59
CA GLY A 213 6.35 -18.60 6.73
C GLY A 213 7.01 -19.90 7.18
N LYS A 214 7.26 -20.08 8.48
CA LYS A 214 7.74 -21.33 9.08
C LYS A 214 6.81 -22.49 8.78
N GLY A 215 5.50 -22.30 8.90
CA GLY A 215 4.50 -23.30 8.49
C GLY A 215 4.58 -23.68 7.01
N ILE A 216 4.79 -22.68 6.14
CA ILE A 216 5.04 -22.91 4.70
C ILE A 216 6.32 -23.72 4.51
N ALA A 217 7.42 -23.32 5.15
CA ALA A 217 8.73 -23.98 5.03
C ALA A 217 8.68 -25.43 5.52
N VAL A 218 7.92 -25.75 6.59
CA VAL A 218 7.71 -27.14 7.03
C VAL A 218 7.06 -27.98 5.93
N VAL A 219 6.10 -27.42 5.19
CA VAL A 219 5.39 -28.15 4.13
C VAL A 219 6.23 -28.25 2.85
N THR A 220 6.99 -27.21 2.51
CA THR A 220 7.68 -27.13 1.21
C THR A 220 9.14 -27.57 1.26
N GLY A 221 9.76 -27.53 2.44
CA GLY A 221 11.20 -27.63 2.61
C GLY A 221 11.95 -26.69 1.66
N ASP A 222 12.97 -27.24 0.99
CA ASP A 222 13.81 -26.54 0.02
C ASP A 222 13.17 -26.31 -1.37
N ASN A 223 11.88 -26.64 -1.56
CA ASN A 223 11.18 -26.41 -2.83
C ASN A 223 10.78 -24.93 -2.99
N ILE A 224 11.59 -24.19 -3.74
CA ILE A 224 11.41 -22.74 -3.93
C ILE A 224 10.08 -22.42 -4.60
N ILE A 225 9.70 -23.18 -5.63
CA ILE A 225 8.49 -22.91 -6.40
C ILE A 225 7.27 -23.09 -5.48
N ALA A 226 7.14 -24.23 -4.82
CA ALA A 226 6.02 -24.47 -3.91
C ALA A 226 5.96 -23.40 -2.80
N GLY A 227 7.10 -23.02 -2.23
CA GLY A 227 7.20 -21.97 -1.21
C GLY A 227 6.69 -20.60 -1.71
N VAL A 228 7.09 -20.18 -2.91
CA VAL A 228 6.62 -18.93 -3.54
C VAL A 228 5.11 -18.97 -3.76
N TRP A 229 4.58 -20.08 -4.27
CA TRP A 229 3.14 -20.22 -4.53
C TRP A 229 2.32 -20.15 -3.23
N LEU A 230 2.76 -20.80 -2.14
CA LEU A 230 2.06 -20.73 -0.86
C LEU A 230 2.11 -19.31 -0.24
N HIS A 231 3.25 -18.61 -0.33
CA HIS A 231 3.31 -17.19 0.06
C HIS A 231 2.35 -16.33 -0.78
N ARG A 232 2.23 -16.64 -2.07
CA ARG A 232 1.29 -15.94 -2.95
C ARG A 232 -0.17 -16.21 -2.60
N LEU A 233 -0.52 -17.41 -2.12
CA LEU A 233 -1.86 -17.68 -1.60
C LEU A 233 -2.18 -16.80 -0.38
N LEU A 234 -1.22 -16.57 0.52
CA LEU A 234 -1.40 -15.63 1.63
C LEU A 234 -1.68 -14.21 1.13
N VAL A 235 -0.92 -13.74 0.14
CA VAL A 235 -1.11 -12.43 -0.49
C VAL A 235 -2.49 -12.33 -1.15
N LEU A 236 -2.93 -13.35 -1.89
CA LEU A 236 -4.24 -13.36 -2.54
C LEU A 236 -5.39 -13.38 -1.52
N GLY A 237 -5.25 -14.14 -0.44
CA GLY A 237 -6.19 -14.11 0.69
C GLY A 237 -6.25 -12.73 1.34
N ALA A 238 -5.11 -12.07 1.51
CA ALA A 238 -5.05 -10.72 2.03
C ALA A 238 -5.68 -9.69 1.09
N LEU A 239 -5.47 -9.82 -0.22
CA LEU A 239 -6.12 -8.98 -1.22
C LEU A 239 -7.65 -9.18 -1.21
N ALA A 240 -8.14 -10.40 -0.98
CA ALA A 240 -9.57 -10.64 -0.78
C ALA A 240 -10.11 -9.89 0.46
N LEU A 241 -9.34 -9.82 1.55
CA LEU A 241 -9.67 -8.99 2.71
C LEU A 241 -9.72 -7.50 2.36
N ILE A 242 -8.78 -6.98 1.57
CA ILE A 242 -8.79 -5.58 1.08
C ILE A 242 -10.06 -5.34 0.25
N VAL A 243 -10.36 -6.21 -0.72
CA VAL A 243 -11.54 -6.12 -1.59
C VAL A 243 -12.84 -6.22 -0.79
N TRP A 244 -12.84 -6.92 0.35
CA TRP A 244 -13.95 -6.99 1.28
C TRP A 244 -14.08 -5.74 2.17
N ALA A 245 -13.00 -5.27 2.78
CA ALA A 245 -13.03 -4.19 3.77
C ALA A 245 -13.18 -2.81 3.14
N LEU A 246 -12.36 -2.52 2.13
CA LEU A 246 -12.25 -1.20 1.51
C LEU A 246 -13.59 -0.59 1.05
N PRO A 247 -14.50 -1.33 0.41
CA PRO A 247 -15.77 -0.78 -0.05
C PRO A 247 -16.78 -0.56 1.08
N ARG A 248 -16.64 -1.31 2.18
CA ARG A 248 -17.47 -1.13 3.38
C ARG A 248 -17.04 0.14 4.12
N LEU A 249 -15.73 0.30 4.31
CA LEU A 249 -15.12 1.52 4.82
C LEU A 249 -15.47 2.74 3.95
N ALA A 250 -15.45 2.59 2.62
CA ALA A 250 -15.82 3.66 1.69
C ALA A 250 -17.25 4.15 1.91
N ARG A 251 -18.21 3.24 2.11
CA ARG A 251 -19.61 3.61 2.37
C ARG A 251 -19.79 4.36 3.68
N ARG A 252 -19.06 3.99 4.75
CA ARG A 252 -19.05 4.73 6.03
C ARG A 252 -18.60 6.18 5.85
N CYS A 253 -17.65 6.37 4.95
CA CYS A 253 -17.12 7.69 4.60
C CYS A 253 -17.92 8.42 3.50
N GLY A 254 -19.03 7.87 2.97
CA GLY A 254 -19.74 8.51 1.87
C GLY A 254 -18.98 8.55 0.54
N VAL A 255 -18.02 7.66 0.32
CA VAL A 255 -17.28 7.48 -0.95
C VAL A 255 -17.84 6.26 -1.69
N ALA A 256 -18.00 6.33 -3.01
CA ALA A 256 -18.51 5.20 -3.76
C ALA A 256 -17.53 4.01 -3.69
N ALA A 257 -18.09 2.84 -3.37
CA ALA A 257 -17.36 1.58 -3.21
C ALA A 257 -16.42 1.25 -4.38
N VAL A 258 -16.83 1.61 -5.60
CA VAL A 258 -16.10 1.34 -6.84
C VAL A 258 -14.96 2.33 -7.05
N SER A 259 -15.14 3.61 -6.69
CA SER A 259 -14.08 4.62 -6.66
C SER A 259 -12.94 4.18 -5.74
N ALA A 260 -13.30 3.68 -4.55
CA ALA A 260 -12.34 3.18 -3.58
C ALA A 260 -11.61 1.92 -4.07
N LEU A 261 -12.33 0.94 -4.64
CA LEU A 261 -11.68 -0.23 -5.24
C LEU A 261 -10.74 0.13 -6.39
N TRP A 262 -11.13 1.09 -7.23
CA TRP A 262 -10.31 1.51 -8.37
C TRP A 262 -8.95 2.06 -7.92
N LEU A 263 -8.95 3.01 -6.97
CA LEU A 263 -7.73 3.65 -6.51
C LEU A 263 -6.95 2.80 -5.50
N GLY A 264 -7.64 1.95 -4.74
CA GLY A 264 -7.05 1.07 -3.73
C GLY A 264 -6.66 -0.30 -4.28
N ALA A 265 -7.63 -1.18 -4.51
CA ALA A 265 -7.38 -2.59 -4.82
C ALA A 265 -6.94 -2.85 -6.28
N ALA A 266 -7.47 -2.09 -7.24
CA ALA A 266 -7.11 -2.20 -8.65
C ALA A 266 -5.93 -1.29 -9.05
N ASN A 267 -5.32 -0.60 -8.08
CA ASN A 267 -4.14 0.22 -8.31
C ASN A 267 -3.03 -0.61 -8.96
N PRO A 268 -2.36 -0.13 -10.01
CA PRO A 268 -1.26 -0.85 -10.63
C PRO A 268 -0.20 -1.30 -9.62
N LEU A 269 0.14 -0.47 -8.61
CA LEU A 269 1.10 -0.85 -7.58
C LEU A 269 0.66 -2.07 -6.76
N VAL A 270 -0.66 -2.29 -6.55
CA VAL A 270 -1.16 -3.52 -5.91
C VAL A 270 -0.91 -4.74 -6.81
N LEU A 271 -1.19 -4.62 -8.11
CA LEU A 271 -1.00 -5.70 -9.06
C LEU A 271 0.48 -6.05 -9.23
N LEU A 272 1.33 -5.04 -9.37
CA LEU A 272 2.77 -5.18 -9.61
C LEU A 272 3.49 -5.69 -8.36
N HIS A 273 3.31 -5.04 -7.22
CA HIS A 273 4.10 -5.33 -6.03
C HIS A 273 3.43 -6.33 -5.10
N LEU A 274 2.15 -6.15 -4.77
CA LEU A 274 1.51 -7.08 -3.83
C LEU A 274 1.35 -8.45 -4.49
N VAL A 275 0.68 -8.52 -5.64
CA VAL A 275 0.43 -9.81 -6.33
C VAL A 275 1.68 -10.31 -7.05
N GLY A 276 2.22 -9.52 -7.99
CA GLY A 276 3.40 -9.92 -8.78
C GLY A 276 4.65 -10.11 -7.94
N GLY A 277 4.95 -9.18 -7.04
CA GLY A 277 6.10 -9.20 -6.14
C GLY A 277 5.91 -10.03 -4.86
N VAL A 278 4.71 -10.56 -4.60
CA VAL A 278 4.40 -11.40 -3.44
C VAL A 278 4.66 -10.68 -2.11
N HIS A 279 4.44 -9.37 -2.05
CA HIS A 279 4.80 -8.58 -0.87
C HIS A 279 3.88 -8.83 0.34
N ASN A 280 4.49 -9.03 1.51
CA ASN A 280 3.80 -9.27 2.78
C ASN A 280 2.97 -8.06 3.27
N ASP A 281 3.21 -6.88 2.72
CA ASP A 281 2.39 -5.68 2.90
C ASP A 281 0.91 -5.91 2.62
N ALA A 282 0.58 -6.85 1.73
CA ALA A 282 -0.79 -7.26 1.48
C ALA A 282 -1.47 -7.78 2.74
N LEU A 283 -0.81 -8.67 3.51
CA LEU A 283 -1.32 -9.25 4.76
C LEU A 283 -1.55 -8.16 5.81
N MET A 284 -0.59 -7.25 5.96
CA MET A 284 -0.74 -6.10 6.85
C MET A 284 -1.97 -5.28 6.47
N LEU A 285 -2.09 -4.84 5.21
CA LEU A 285 -3.21 -4.01 4.75
C LEU A 285 -4.56 -4.73 4.87
N GLY A 286 -4.63 -5.99 4.45
CA GLY A 286 -5.84 -6.79 4.49
C GLY A 286 -6.38 -6.97 5.90
N LEU A 287 -5.53 -7.37 6.84
CA LEU A 287 -5.89 -7.54 8.25
C LEU A 287 -6.23 -6.21 8.92
N MET A 288 -5.46 -5.15 8.65
CA MET A 288 -5.68 -3.82 9.22
C MET A 288 -7.03 -3.23 8.78
N LEU A 289 -7.32 -3.26 7.48
CA LEU A 289 -8.57 -2.72 6.94
C LEU A 289 -9.77 -3.56 7.38
N ALA A 290 -9.64 -4.89 7.39
CA ALA A 290 -10.71 -5.76 7.86
C ALA A 290 -11.01 -5.55 9.34
N GLY A 291 -9.97 -5.50 10.18
CA GLY A 291 -10.11 -5.21 11.60
C GLY A 291 -10.70 -3.81 11.86
N LEU A 292 -10.29 -2.80 11.09
CA LEU A 292 -10.85 -1.45 11.15
C LEU A 292 -12.35 -1.45 10.82
N GLU A 293 -12.77 -2.11 9.74
CA GLU A 293 -14.18 -2.21 9.37
C GLU A 293 -15.02 -2.92 10.46
N ILE A 294 -14.49 -4.00 11.03
CA ILE A 294 -15.17 -4.75 12.09
C ILE A 294 -15.31 -3.90 13.36
N CYS A 295 -14.26 -3.17 13.75
CA CYS A 295 -14.32 -2.23 14.86
C CYS A 295 -15.33 -1.11 14.61
N LEU A 296 -15.33 -0.50 13.42
CA LEU A 296 -16.26 0.57 13.09
C LEU A 296 -17.71 0.07 12.99
N ARG A 297 -17.93 -1.16 12.53
CA ARG A 297 -19.26 -1.80 12.61
C ARG A 297 -19.77 -1.87 14.05
N ALA A 298 -18.92 -2.27 14.99
CA ALA A 298 -19.29 -2.24 16.41
C ALA A 298 -19.57 -0.80 16.86
N ILE A 299 -18.71 0.16 16.51
CA ILE A 299 -18.74 1.56 16.97
C ILE A 299 -19.86 2.39 16.33
N GLU A 300 -20.27 2.14 15.10
CA GLU A 300 -21.19 3.01 14.37
C GLU A 300 -22.58 2.39 14.18
N ASP A 301 -22.67 1.06 14.06
CA ASP A 301 -23.90 0.41 13.60
C ASP A 301 -24.72 -0.23 14.76
N ALA A 302 -24.07 -0.55 15.88
CA ALA A 302 -24.74 -1.27 16.98
C ALA A 302 -25.47 -0.31 17.93
N TYR A 303 -26.80 -0.36 18.04
CA TYR A 303 -27.55 0.39 19.06
C TYR A 303 -28.55 -0.54 19.77
N PRO A 304 -28.44 -0.77 21.09
CA PRO A 304 -27.45 -0.23 22.04
C PRO A 304 -26.03 -0.83 21.90
N PHE A 305 -25.03 -0.24 22.57
CA PHE A 305 -23.67 -0.80 22.65
C PHE A 305 -23.60 -1.91 23.69
N ASP A 306 -24.00 -3.11 23.29
CA ASP A 306 -24.14 -4.28 24.15
C ASP A 306 -22.89 -5.19 24.16
N GLN A 307 -23.02 -6.37 24.78
CA GLN A 307 -21.95 -7.38 24.82
C GLN A 307 -21.53 -7.85 23.42
N ARG A 308 -22.47 -7.92 22.47
CA ARG A 308 -22.18 -8.31 21.09
C ARG A 308 -21.34 -7.25 20.40
N ALA A 309 -21.64 -5.96 20.61
CA ALA A 309 -20.84 -4.87 20.08
C ALA A 309 -19.41 -4.92 20.64
N TRP A 310 -19.23 -5.19 21.93
CA TRP A 310 -17.91 -5.43 22.52
C TRP A 310 -17.19 -6.64 21.90
N ALA A 311 -17.86 -7.77 21.72
CA ALA A 311 -17.25 -8.95 21.10
C ALA A 311 -16.76 -8.67 19.67
N ILE A 312 -17.58 -7.97 18.86
CA ILE A 312 -17.21 -7.54 17.51
C ILE A 312 -16.01 -6.59 17.55
N LEU A 313 -16.05 -5.58 18.44
CA LEU A 313 -14.95 -4.62 18.60
C LEU A 313 -13.64 -5.31 18.98
N LEU A 314 -13.67 -6.22 19.96
CA LEU A 314 -12.49 -6.94 20.43
C LEU A 314 -11.95 -7.88 19.36
N GLY A 315 -12.82 -8.53 18.58
CA GLY A 315 -12.41 -9.32 17.41
C GLY A 315 -11.73 -8.48 16.34
N GLY A 316 -12.29 -7.32 16.01
CA GLY A 316 -11.67 -6.36 15.08
C GLY A 316 -10.34 -5.82 15.59
N ALA A 317 -10.26 -5.51 16.89
CA ALA A 317 -9.04 -5.05 17.53
C ALA A 317 -7.94 -6.12 17.52
N GLY A 318 -8.31 -7.38 17.75
CA GLY A 318 -7.42 -8.53 17.61
C GLY A 318 -6.88 -8.69 16.19
N LEU A 319 -7.69 -8.48 15.15
CA LEU A 319 -7.22 -8.50 13.75
C LEU A 319 -6.21 -7.38 13.45
N ILE A 320 -6.42 -6.17 13.97
CA ILE A 320 -5.43 -5.08 13.83
C ILE A 320 -4.15 -5.42 14.61
N ALA A 321 -4.26 -6.00 15.79
CA ALA A 321 -3.10 -6.45 16.56
C ALA A 321 -2.32 -7.55 15.83
N LEU A 322 -3.00 -8.54 15.22
CA LEU A 322 -2.38 -9.53 14.33
C LEU A 322 -1.70 -8.86 13.13
N SER A 323 -2.33 -7.87 12.50
CA SER A 323 -1.69 -7.06 11.45
C SER A 323 -0.40 -6.40 11.93
N SER A 324 -0.39 -5.89 13.17
CA SER A 324 0.80 -5.26 13.75
C SER A 324 1.97 -6.23 13.96
N THR A 325 1.67 -7.52 14.14
CA THR A 325 2.66 -8.60 14.17
C THR A 325 3.08 -9.11 12.79
N ILE A 326 2.55 -8.53 11.70
CA ILE A 326 3.15 -8.58 10.36
C ILE A 326 4.06 -7.36 10.17
N LYS A 327 3.50 -6.16 10.41
CA LYS A 327 4.22 -4.88 10.41
C LYS A 327 3.62 -3.92 11.43
N ILE A 328 4.47 -3.45 12.35
CA ILE A 328 4.09 -2.67 13.52
C ILE A 328 3.34 -1.36 13.20
N VAL A 329 3.59 -0.77 12.03
CA VAL A 329 2.96 0.48 11.58
C VAL A 329 1.44 0.41 11.54
N SER A 330 0.86 -0.78 11.31
CA SER A 330 -0.59 -0.98 11.30
C SER A 330 -1.25 -0.84 12.68
N LEU A 331 -0.46 -0.91 13.77
CA LEU A 331 -0.94 -0.69 15.14
C LEU A 331 -1.55 0.71 15.31
N LEU A 332 -1.13 1.69 14.49
CA LEU A 332 -1.73 3.03 14.46
C LEU A 332 -3.25 2.99 14.28
N ALA A 333 -3.78 2.00 13.53
CA ALA A 333 -5.22 1.85 13.35
C ALA A 333 -5.98 1.62 14.67
N LEU A 334 -5.38 0.93 15.65
CA LEU A 334 -5.98 0.78 16.99
C LEU A 334 -6.10 2.12 17.72
N GLY A 335 -5.14 3.04 17.52
CA GLY A 335 -5.23 4.39 18.07
C GLY A 335 -6.47 5.13 17.56
N PHE A 336 -6.73 5.09 16.25
CA PHE A 336 -7.91 5.72 15.66
C PHE A 336 -9.23 5.04 16.04
N VAL A 337 -9.26 3.71 16.13
CA VAL A 337 -10.40 2.97 16.70
C VAL A 337 -10.65 3.39 18.14
N GLY A 338 -9.59 3.52 18.95
CA GLY A 338 -9.68 3.94 20.34
C GLY A 338 -10.25 5.35 20.49
N MET A 339 -9.81 6.29 19.66
CA MET A 339 -10.34 7.66 19.66
C MET A 339 -11.82 7.70 19.22
N ALA A 340 -12.21 6.90 18.22
CA ALA A 340 -13.61 6.79 17.79
C ALA A 340 -14.50 6.18 18.88
N LEU A 341 -14.03 5.12 19.55
CA LEU A 341 -14.75 4.49 20.65
C LEU A 341 -14.84 5.40 21.88
N ALA A 342 -13.75 6.07 22.26
CA ALA A 342 -13.74 7.00 23.39
C ALA A 342 -14.73 8.15 23.17
N ARG A 343 -14.82 8.68 21.94
CA ARG A 343 -15.83 9.68 21.55
C ARG A 343 -17.24 9.12 21.73
N ARG A 344 -17.49 7.90 21.26
CA ARG A 344 -18.79 7.24 21.37
C ARG A 344 -19.23 7.04 22.83
N LEU A 345 -18.33 6.62 23.71
CA LEU A 345 -18.64 6.28 25.10
C LEU A 345 -18.79 7.50 26.04
N GLY A 346 -19.02 8.69 25.48
CA GLY A 346 -19.24 9.93 26.23
C GLY A 346 -18.10 10.94 26.16
N GLY A 347 -17.01 10.64 25.44
CA GLY A 347 -15.88 11.55 25.28
C GLY A 347 -15.08 11.77 26.56
N GLY A 348 -14.17 12.75 26.54
CA GLY A 348 -13.32 13.10 27.68
C GLY A 348 -12.04 12.25 27.80
N PHE A 349 -11.02 12.84 28.42
CA PHE A 349 -9.68 12.23 28.52
C PHE A 349 -9.69 10.91 29.31
N ARG A 350 -10.54 10.78 30.33
CA ARG A 350 -10.70 9.54 31.10
C ARG A 350 -11.15 8.36 30.21
N MET A 351 -12.05 8.61 29.25
CA MET A 351 -12.48 7.57 28.30
C MET A 351 -11.37 7.21 27.31
N VAL A 352 -10.58 8.19 26.87
CA VAL A 352 -9.39 7.93 26.03
C VAL A 352 -8.43 6.99 26.75
N VAL A 353 -8.12 7.26 28.03
CA VAL A 353 -7.24 6.39 28.83
C VAL A 353 -7.87 5.00 29.02
N LYS A 354 -9.14 4.92 29.42
CA LYS A 354 -9.83 3.63 29.65
C LYS A 354 -9.87 2.77 28.39
N VAL A 355 -10.26 3.35 27.26
CA VAL A 355 -10.30 2.65 25.97
C VAL A 355 -8.89 2.29 25.50
N GLY A 356 -7.93 3.20 25.68
CA GLY A 356 -6.52 2.94 25.38
C GLY A 356 -5.97 1.75 26.15
N LEU A 357 -6.31 1.62 27.44
CA LEU A 357 -5.95 0.46 28.24
C LEU A 357 -6.61 -0.83 27.75
N ILE A 358 -7.91 -0.82 27.44
CA ILE A 358 -8.62 -2.01 26.93
C ILE A 358 -8.01 -2.48 25.61
N LEU A 359 -7.85 -1.59 24.64
CA LEU A 359 -7.27 -1.93 23.34
C LEU A 359 -5.77 -2.27 23.45
N GLY A 360 -5.06 -1.63 24.40
CA GLY A 360 -3.68 -1.94 24.73
C GLY A 360 -3.52 -3.35 25.31
N VAL A 361 -4.45 -3.80 26.17
CA VAL A 361 -4.48 -5.18 26.66
C VAL A 361 -4.75 -6.17 25.52
N VAL A 362 -5.71 -5.89 24.63
CA VAL A 362 -5.96 -6.75 23.45
C VAL A 362 -4.72 -6.86 22.57
N ALA A 363 -4.07 -5.72 22.28
CA ALA A 363 -2.85 -5.70 21.50
C ALA A 363 -1.71 -6.46 22.20
N GLY A 364 -1.48 -6.19 23.49
CA GLY A 364 -0.46 -6.84 24.29
C GLY A 364 -0.64 -8.35 24.37
N VAL A 365 -1.87 -8.83 24.64
CA VAL A 365 -2.20 -10.26 24.68
C VAL A 365 -2.00 -10.90 23.31
N THR A 366 -2.44 -10.25 22.23
CA THR A 366 -2.28 -10.79 20.87
C THR A 366 -0.81 -10.87 20.48
N ILE A 367 -0.04 -9.82 20.72
CA ILE A 367 1.40 -9.79 20.43
C ILE A 367 2.13 -10.84 21.26
N LEU A 368 1.86 -10.90 22.57
CA LEU A 368 2.45 -11.89 23.46
C LEU A 368 2.12 -13.31 23.00
N PHE A 369 0.86 -13.58 22.65
CA PHE A 369 0.43 -14.87 22.13
C PHE A 369 1.20 -15.25 20.87
N VAL A 370 1.25 -14.38 19.85
CA VAL A 370 1.97 -14.66 18.61
C VAL A 370 3.47 -14.87 18.86
N THR A 371 4.09 -13.99 19.64
CA THR A 371 5.53 -14.06 19.96
C THR A 371 5.88 -15.35 20.72
N THR A 372 5.05 -15.77 21.68
CA THR A 372 5.31 -16.97 22.48
C THR A 372 4.94 -18.25 21.75
N ALA A 373 3.77 -18.30 21.11
CA ALA A 373 3.30 -19.48 20.37
C ALA A 373 4.14 -19.79 19.13
N SER A 374 4.73 -18.77 18.49
CA SER A 374 5.67 -18.97 17.38
C SER A 374 7.04 -19.49 17.81
N GLY A 375 7.40 -19.31 19.10
CA GLY A 375 8.72 -19.60 19.62
C GLY A 375 9.81 -18.62 19.19
N LEU A 376 9.45 -17.47 18.59
CA LEU A 376 10.39 -16.49 18.04
C LEU A 376 10.76 -15.36 19.01
N GLY A 377 10.05 -15.22 20.14
CA GLY A 377 10.37 -14.20 21.13
C GLY A 377 10.15 -12.75 20.63
N PHE A 378 10.83 -11.81 21.29
CA PHE A 378 10.71 -10.37 21.04
C PHE A 378 11.85 -9.79 20.19
N GLY A 379 12.68 -10.64 19.57
CA GLY A 379 13.83 -10.24 18.75
C GLY A 379 13.49 -9.22 17.66
N TRP A 380 12.29 -9.32 17.10
CA TRP A 380 11.76 -8.40 16.08
C TRP A 380 11.75 -6.92 16.47
N LEU A 381 11.67 -6.59 17.77
CA LEU A 381 11.73 -5.21 18.25
C LEU A 381 13.08 -4.56 17.97
N TYR A 382 14.15 -5.37 17.94
CA TYR A 382 15.51 -4.92 17.71
C TYR A 382 15.86 -4.85 16.22
N THR A 383 15.05 -5.44 15.33
CA THR A 383 15.28 -5.45 13.87
C THR A 383 14.42 -4.43 13.11
N LEU A 384 13.57 -3.65 13.79
CA LEU A 384 12.69 -2.65 13.16
C LEU A 384 13.45 -1.58 12.36
N ASN A 385 14.69 -1.28 12.76
CA ASN A 385 15.51 -0.25 12.12
C ASN A 385 16.46 -0.79 11.04
N THR A 386 16.50 -2.11 10.81
CA THR A 386 17.43 -2.74 9.85
C THR A 386 17.26 -2.15 8.44
N ALA A 387 16.03 -1.85 8.03
CA ALA A 387 15.74 -1.26 6.73
C ALA A 387 16.32 0.16 6.55
N SER A 388 16.65 0.88 7.63
CA SER A 388 17.13 2.27 7.59
C SER A 388 18.53 2.45 6.98
N ALA A 389 19.25 1.33 6.78
CA ALA A 389 20.52 1.29 6.07
C ALA A 389 20.38 1.63 4.57
N VAL A 390 19.22 1.35 3.97
CA VAL A 390 18.97 1.63 2.55
C VAL A 390 18.71 3.12 2.35
N ARG A 391 19.36 3.73 1.36
CA ARG A 391 19.12 5.13 0.99
C ARG A 391 18.12 5.19 -0.16
N SER A 392 16.85 5.49 0.15
CA SER A 392 15.79 5.58 -0.85
C SER A 392 15.50 7.02 -1.28
N TYR A 393 15.41 7.24 -2.59
CA TYR A 393 15.03 8.52 -3.20
C TYR A 393 13.56 8.90 -3.00
N LEU A 394 12.69 7.92 -2.69
CA LEU A 394 11.27 8.18 -2.42
C LEU A 394 11.03 8.74 -1.01
N SER A 395 12.01 8.62 -0.11
CA SER A 395 11.95 9.19 1.24
C SER A 395 12.36 10.66 1.18
N LEU A 396 11.49 11.58 1.61
CA LEU A 396 11.80 13.01 1.62
C LEU A 396 13.04 13.36 2.46
N PRO A 397 13.18 12.94 3.74
CA PRO A 397 14.37 13.25 4.53
C PRO A 397 15.65 12.66 3.94
N THR A 398 15.55 11.49 3.29
CA THR A 398 16.71 10.85 2.66
C THR A 398 17.09 11.52 1.34
N ALA A 399 16.11 11.90 0.51
CA ALA A 399 16.34 12.65 -0.72
C ALA A 399 17.00 14.01 -0.44
N ILE A 400 16.56 14.73 0.60
CA ILE A 400 17.21 15.96 1.06
C ILE A 400 18.66 15.67 1.47
N GLY A 401 18.89 14.64 2.28
CA GLY A 401 20.23 14.26 2.72
C GLY A 401 21.19 13.95 1.56
N ILE A 402 20.74 13.18 0.57
CA ILE A 402 21.52 12.85 -0.63
C ILE A 402 21.79 14.11 -1.47
N ALA A 403 20.77 14.94 -1.71
CA ALA A 403 20.92 16.16 -2.51
C ALA A 403 21.90 17.15 -1.86
N THR A 404 21.81 17.34 -0.54
CA THR A 404 22.73 18.22 0.21
C THR A 404 24.14 17.65 0.24
N GLY A 405 24.31 16.34 0.47
CA GLY A 405 25.62 15.69 0.44
C GLY A 405 26.29 15.80 -0.93
N PHE A 406 25.54 15.57 -2.01
CA PHE A 406 26.01 15.76 -3.38
C PHE A 406 26.40 17.22 -3.65
N GLY A 407 25.61 18.19 -3.18
CA GLY A 407 25.95 19.60 -3.25
C GLY A 407 27.24 19.95 -2.52
N GLY A 408 27.48 19.35 -1.35
CA GLY A 408 28.74 19.51 -0.59
C GLY A 408 29.95 19.04 -1.38
N VAL A 409 29.85 17.88 -2.06
CA VAL A 409 30.90 17.39 -2.95
C VAL A 409 31.14 18.34 -4.12
N LEU A 410 30.08 18.83 -4.77
CA LEU A 410 30.17 19.74 -5.92
C LEU A 410 30.84 21.07 -5.55
N LEU A 411 30.64 21.54 -4.31
CA LEU A 411 31.20 22.78 -3.79
C LEU A 411 32.59 22.61 -3.14
N GLY A 412 33.17 21.40 -3.15
CA GLY A 412 34.47 21.12 -2.54
C GLY A 412 34.45 21.06 -1.00
N LEU A 413 33.27 20.94 -0.38
CA LEU A 413 33.08 20.85 1.08
C LEU A 413 33.14 19.41 1.61
N GLY A 414 32.99 18.42 0.72
CA GLY A 414 32.99 16.99 1.05
C GLY A 414 31.59 16.36 1.11
N ASP A 415 31.51 15.04 1.27
CA ASP A 415 30.24 14.33 1.41
C ASP A 415 29.69 14.40 2.83
N HIS A 416 28.64 15.20 3.01
CA HIS A 416 27.96 15.37 4.30
C HIS A 416 26.66 14.57 4.41
N THR A 417 26.37 13.63 3.50
CA THR A 417 25.10 12.89 3.46
C THR A 417 24.75 12.28 4.83
N THR A 418 25.68 11.56 5.46
CA THR A 418 25.43 10.88 6.74
C THR A 418 25.13 11.87 7.88
N ALA A 419 25.86 12.99 7.93
CA ALA A 419 25.66 14.02 8.95
C ALA A 419 24.33 14.76 8.77
N VAL A 420 23.91 15.01 7.53
CA VAL A 420 22.58 15.60 7.26
C VAL A 420 21.48 14.62 7.63
N LEU A 421 21.63 13.33 7.29
CA LEU A 421 20.65 12.29 7.62
C LEU A 421 20.45 12.10 9.13
N SER A 422 21.48 12.28 9.95
CA SER A 422 21.35 12.18 11.41
C SER A 422 20.51 13.32 12.01
N ILE A 423 20.30 14.41 11.27
CA ILE A 423 19.48 15.56 11.66
C ILE A 423 18.10 15.49 10.98
N THR A 424 18.04 15.26 9.67
CA THR A 424 16.79 15.30 8.91
C THR A 424 15.83 14.16 9.29
N ARG A 425 16.35 12.96 9.59
CA ARG A 425 15.51 11.80 9.95
C ARG A 425 14.79 11.99 11.30
N PRO A 426 15.44 12.42 12.40
CA PRO A 426 14.72 12.73 13.64
C PRO A 426 13.71 13.87 13.51
N ILE A 427 14.03 14.91 12.74
CA ILE A 427 13.10 16.01 12.46
C ILE A 427 11.86 15.46 11.73
N ALA A 428 12.06 14.68 10.67
CA ALA A 428 10.97 14.07 9.90
C ALA A 428 10.11 13.13 10.77
N ALA A 429 10.73 12.32 11.63
CA ALA A 429 10.01 11.46 12.57
C ALA A 429 9.17 12.27 13.57
N THR A 430 9.71 13.38 14.08
CA THR A 430 8.99 14.30 14.98
C THR A 430 7.80 14.95 14.27
N LEU A 431 7.98 15.41 13.04
CA LEU A 431 6.90 15.98 12.23
C LEU A 431 5.80 14.94 11.95
N ALA A 432 6.17 13.71 11.62
CA ALA A 432 5.22 12.61 11.44
C ALA A 432 4.42 12.36 12.72
N ALA A 433 5.09 12.29 13.88
CA ALA A 433 4.45 12.11 15.18
C ALA A 433 3.46 13.25 15.49
N VAL A 434 3.83 14.51 15.23
CA VAL A 434 2.94 15.67 15.40
C VAL A 434 1.69 15.54 14.53
N VAL A 435 1.83 15.14 13.26
CA VAL A 435 0.69 14.93 12.36
C VAL A 435 -0.20 13.79 12.87
N ILE A 436 0.37 12.65 13.27
CA ILE A 436 -0.37 11.50 13.81
C ILE A 436 -1.16 11.91 15.05
N VAL A 437 -0.52 12.60 16.00
CA VAL A 437 -1.18 13.09 17.22
C VAL A 437 -2.31 14.05 16.87
N ARG A 438 -2.09 15.02 15.98
CA ARG A 438 -3.15 15.93 15.50
C ARG A 438 -4.33 15.15 14.90
N MET A 439 -4.07 14.10 14.11
CA MET A 439 -5.12 13.27 13.51
C MET A 439 -5.89 12.44 14.55
N LEU A 440 -5.20 11.93 15.59
CA LEU A 440 -5.85 11.25 16.72
C LEU A 440 -6.80 12.19 17.45
N PHE A 441 -6.36 13.41 17.76
CA PHE A 441 -7.22 14.44 18.35
C PHE A 441 -8.39 14.81 17.44
N ALA A 442 -8.17 14.96 16.13
CA ALA A 442 -9.23 15.26 15.17
C ALA A 442 -10.27 14.12 15.09
N THR A 443 -9.85 12.87 15.24
CA THR A 443 -10.78 11.74 15.36
C THR A 443 -11.53 11.81 16.69
N TRP A 444 -10.84 12.01 17.81
CA TRP A 444 -11.46 12.06 19.12
C TRP A 444 -12.51 13.17 19.25
N THR A 445 -12.26 14.35 18.67
CA THR A 445 -13.21 15.47 18.67
C THR A 445 -14.28 15.37 17.58
N GLY A 446 -14.26 14.33 16.74
CA GLY A 446 -15.23 14.10 15.67
C GLY A 446 -15.05 15.00 14.44
N ARG A 447 -13.95 15.76 14.35
CA ARG A 447 -13.63 16.61 13.19
C ARG A 447 -13.27 15.82 11.94
N LEU A 448 -12.66 14.64 12.12
CA LEU A 448 -12.30 13.75 11.02
C LEU A 448 -12.76 12.32 11.33
N HIS A 449 -13.19 11.63 10.28
CA HIS A 449 -13.51 10.21 10.35
C HIS A 449 -12.23 9.39 10.60
N ALA A 450 -12.33 8.31 11.39
CA ALA A 450 -11.17 7.50 11.79
C ALA A 450 -10.39 6.94 10.59
N VAL A 451 -11.09 6.55 9.52
CA VAL A 451 -10.49 6.05 8.26
C VAL A 451 -9.64 7.13 7.58
N GLY A 452 -10.17 8.35 7.46
CA GLY A 452 -9.46 9.47 6.84
C GLY A 452 -8.23 9.88 7.67
N ALA A 453 -8.41 10.00 8.98
CA ALA A 453 -7.34 10.36 9.91
C ALA A 453 -6.20 9.31 9.92
N LEU A 454 -6.53 8.02 9.89
CA LEU A 454 -5.56 6.93 9.73
C LEU A 454 -4.81 7.05 8.40
N GLY A 455 -5.54 7.24 7.29
CA GLY A 455 -4.96 7.35 5.96
C GLY A 455 -3.99 8.53 5.83
N VAL A 456 -4.35 9.70 6.35
CA VAL A 456 -3.48 10.89 6.39
C VAL A 456 -2.24 10.63 7.25
N SER A 457 -2.43 9.96 8.39
CA SER A 457 -1.34 9.59 9.31
C SER A 457 -0.35 8.63 8.68
N LEU A 458 -0.82 7.60 7.97
CA LEU A 458 0.03 6.69 7.22
C LEU A 458 0.71 7.39 6.03
N GLY A 459 0.02 8.33 5.38
CA GLY A 459 0.62 9.19 4.35
C GLY A 459 1.79 10.02 4.88
N ALA A 460 1.59 10.72 5.99
CA ALA A 460 2.65 11.48 6.65
C ALA A 460 3.80 10.57 7.11
N LEU A 461 3.48 9.41 7.69
CA LEU A 461 4.46 8.42 8.10
C LEU A 461 5.32 7.98 6.92
N VAL A 462 4.72 7.60 5.79
CA VAL A 462 5.44 7.14 4.60
C VAL A 462 6.30 8.25 4.02
N LEU A 463 5.76 9.45 3.79
CA LEU A 463 6.51 10.57 3.20
C LEU A 463 7.73 10.97 4.04
N LEU A 464 7.60 10.91 5.36
CA LEU A 464 8.63 11.29 6.32
C LEU A 464 9.43 10.10 6.84
N PHE A 465 9.16 8.89 6.35
CA PHE A 465 9.85 7.69 6.80
C PHE A 465 11.31 7.72 6.34
N PRO A 466 12.26 7.20 7.12
CA PRO A 466 13.67 7.17 6.72
C PRO A 466 13.91 6.46 5.38
N VAL A 467 13.11 5.43 5.05
CA VAL A 467 13.30 4.59 3.85
C VAL A 467 11.97 4.20 3.24
N VAL A 468 11.67 4.69 2.04
CA VAL A 468 10.41 4.41 1.36
C VAL A 468 10.64 3.47 0.19
N GLN A 469 9.97 2.32 0.19
CA GLN A 469 9.93 1.43 -0.97
C GLN A 469 8.68 1.71 -1.82
N PRO A 470 8.68 1.37 -3.13
CA PRO A 470 7.55 1.61 -4.04
C PRO A 470 6.17 1.21 -3.48
N TRP A 471 6.10 0.05 -2.83
CA TRP A 471 4.86 -0.48 -2.28
C TRP A 471 4.42 0.17 -0.96
N TYR A 472 5.28 0.94 -0.27
CA TYR A 472 4.88 1.66 0.96
C TYR A 472 3.87 2.77 0.66
N LEU A 473 3.82 3.28 -0.58
CA LEU A 473 2.78 4.22 -1.00
C LEU A 473 1.38 3.64 -0.82
N LEU A 474 1.22 2.32 -0.92
CA LEU A 474 -0.06 1.63 -0.71
C LEU A 474 -0.55 1.74 0.73
N TRP A 475 0.34 1.93 1.71
CA TRP A 475 -0.03 2.14 3.12
C TRP A 475 -0.89 3.40 3.29
N ALA A 476 -0.64 4.42 2.47
CA ALA A 476 -1.42 5.64 2.45
C ALA A 476 -2.59 5.54 1.47
N ILE A 477 -2.30 5.14 0.22
CA ILE A 477 -3.27 5.18 -0.88
C ILE A 477 -4.48 4.28 -0.62
N VAL A 478 -4.27 3.05 -0.13
CA VAL A 478 -5.37 2.09 0.04
C VAL A 478 -6.39 2.55 1.11
N PRO A 479 -6.00 2.88 2.35
CA PRO A 479 -6.98 3.42 3.32
C PRO A 479 -7.54 4.78 2.90
N LEU A 480 -6.74 5.69 2.31
CA LEU A 480 -7.24 6.97 1.84
C LEU A 480 -8.24 6.84 0.68
N ALA A 481 -8.15 5.79 -0.15
CA ALA A 481 -9.11 5.54 -1.21
C ALA A 481 -10.55 5.34 -0.69
N ALA A 482 -10.72 4.93 0.59
CA ALA A 482 -12.03 4.85 1.23
C ALA A 482 -12.56 6.19 1.75
N TRP A 483 -11.77 7.27 1.78
CA TRP A 483 -12.18 8.54 2.38
C TRP A 483 -11.89 9.76 1.51
N ALA A 484 -10.66 9.91 1.01
CA ALA A 484 -10.27 11.06 0.20
C ALA A 484 -10.68 10.86 -1.27
N ASN A 485 -11.56 11.74 -1.76
CA ASN A 485 -12.09 11.70 -3.13
C ASN A 485 -11.90 12.99 -3.92
N ARG A 486 -11.24 13.99 -3.34
CA ARG A 486 -10.99 15.26 -4.01
C ARG A 486 -9.73 15.24 -4.87
N PRO A 487 -9.64 16.11 -5.89
CA PRO A 487 -8.48 16.15 -6.80
C PRO A 487 -7.15 16.37 -6.10
N ALA A 488 -7.13 17.15 -5.00
CA ALA A 488 -5.94 17.40 -4.19
C ALA A 488 -5.27 16.11 -3.67
N PHE A 489 -6.04 15.04 -3.47
CA PHE A 489 -5.49 13.71 -3.14
C PHE A 489 -5.42 12.79 -4.38
N ARG A 490 -6.48 12.74 -5.19
CA ARG A 490 -6.56 11.82 -6.33
C ARG A 490 -5.47 12.09 -7.35
N VAL A 491 -5.19 13.35 -7.71
CA VAL A 491 -4.17 13.69 -8.71
C VAL A 491 -2.78 13.22 -8.27
N PRO A 492 -2.25 13.57 -7.08
CA PRO A 492 -0.96 13.04 -6.63
C PRO A 492 -0.95 11.51 -6.51
N ALA A 493 -2.01 10.90 -5.95
CA ALA A 493 -2.07 9.44 -5.79
C ALA A 493 -2.01 8.72 -7.15
N ILE A 494 -2.72 9.23 -8.15
CA ILE A 494 -2.69 8.72 -9.53
C ILE A 494 -1.32 8.91 -10.15
N ALA A 495 -0.77 10.13 -10.09
CA ALA A 495 0.53 10.45 -10.67
C ALA A 495 1.65 9.60 -10.07
N LEU A 496 1.70 9.49 -8.73
CA LEU A 496 2.67 8.65 -8.03
C LEU A 496 2.49 7.16 -8.39
N SER A 497 1.25 6.66 -8.46
CA SER A 497 1.00 5.27 -8.86
C SER A 497 1.49 4.99 -10.27
N VAL A 498 1.26 5.90 -11.22
CA VAL A 498 1.74 5.80 -12.60
C VAL A 498 3.27 5.86 -12.66
N VAL A 499 3.87 6.91 -12.10
CA VAL A 499 5.33 7.12 -12.16
C VAL A 499 6.07 5.95 -11.53
N VAL A 500 5.68 5.54 -10.32
CA VAL A 500 6.36 4.46 -9.60
C VAL A 500 6.19 3.12 -10.31
N SER A 501 5.01 2.84 -10.89
CA SER A 501 4.79 1.62 -11.68
C SER A 501 5.72 1.51 -12.89
N LEU A 502 6.16 2.65 -13.46
CA LEU A 502 7.00 2.68 -14.66
C LEU A 502 8.50 2.79 -14.35
N LEU A 503 8.87 3.22 -13.14
CA LEU A 503 10.27 3.34 -12.72
C LEU A 503 10.86 2.02 -12.21
N VAL A 504 10.04 1.11 -11.68
CA VAL A 504 10.53 -0.13 -11.09
C VAL A 504 10.77 -1.20 -12.16
N MET A 505 11.98 -1.76 -12.17
CA MET A 505 12.35 -2.81 -13.11
C MET A 505 11.75 -4.17 -12.70
N PRO A 506 11.40 -5.05 -13.67
CA PRO A 506 10.74 -6.35 -13.40
C PRO A 506 11.60 -7.33 -12.60
N ARG A 507 12.92 -7.22 -12.73
CA ARG A 507 13.90 -7.83 -11.84
C ARG A 507 14.46 -6.69 -11.03
N GLY A 508 14.41 -6.74 -9.70
CA GLY A 508 15.04 -5.73 -8.83
C GLY A 508 16.58 -5.77 -8.88
N ALA A 509 17.17 -5.93 -10.07
CA ALA A 509 18.57 -6.16 -10.37
C ALA A 509 18.97 -5.51 -11.72
N ASP A 510 20.28 -5.41 -11.97
CA ASP A 510 20.88 -4.54 -12.98
C ASP A 510 20.59 -4.96 -14.42
N PHE A 511 19.82 -4.13 -15.11
CA PHE A 511 19.78 -4.11 -16.57
C PHE A 511 20.82 -3.13 -17.08
N TYR A 512 21.49 -3.46 -18.19
CA TYR A 512 22.36 -2.48 -18.83
C TYR A 512 21.54 -1.27 -19.27
N VAL A 513 22.14 -0.07 -19.17
CA VAL A 513 21.49 1.19 -19.53
C VAL A 513 20.87 1.14 -20.93
N PHE A 514 21.58 0.55 -21.91
CA PHE A 514 21.05 0.43 -23.27
C PHE A 514 19.79 -0.43 -23.35
N GLN A 515 19.65 -1.48 -22.52
CA GLN A 515 18.45 -2.32 -22.48
C GLN A 515 17.26 -1.54 -21.92
N ILE A 516 17.50 -0.76 -20.86
CA ILE A 516 16.49 0.13 -20.27
C ILE A 516 16.02 1.15 -21.30
N VAL A 517 16.96 1.81 -22.00
CA VAL A 517 16.66 2.81 -23.02
C VAL A 517 15.90 2.19 -24.20
N GLN A 518 16.35 1.05 -24.74
CA GLN A 518 15.67 0.37 -25.85
C GLN A 518 14.26 -0.09 -25.45
N SER A 519 14.10 -0.63 -24.25
CA SER A 519 12.80 -1.00 -23.70
C SER A 519 11.87 0.20 -23.54
N ALA A 520 12.38 1.33 -23.04
CA ALA A 520 11.62 2.57 -22.91
C ALA A 520 11.17 3.09 -24.28
N ILE A 521 12.05 3.13 -25.28
CA ILE A 521 11.72 3.54 -26.66
C ILE A 521 10.64 2.63 -27.23
N ALA A 522 10.81 1.31 -27.16
CA ALA A 522 9.81 0.36 -27.66
C ALA A 522 8.45 0.53 -26.96
N THR A 523 8.46 0.73 -25.64
CA THR A 523 7.27 0.96 -24.84
C THR A 523 6.54 2.24 -25.26
N VAL A 524 7.27 3.34 -25.49
CA VAL A 524 6.70 4.60 -25.96
C VAL A 524 6.10 4.45 -27.35
N ILE A 525 6.83 3.83 -28.30
CA ILE A 525 6.35 3.62 -29.67
C ILE A 525 5.07 2.78 -29.66
N VAL A 526 5.08 1.63 -28.98
CA VAL A 526 3.93 0.73 -28.90
C VAL A 526 2.76 1.39 -28.18
N GLY A 527 3.01 2.11 -27.09
CA GLY A 527 1.98 2.83 -26.34
C GLY A 527 1.31 3.92 -27.20
N LEU A 528 2.10 4.75 -27.90
CA LEU A 528 1.58 5.79 -28.78
C LEU A 528 0.83 5.20 -29.99
N ALA A 529 1.37 4.15 -30.61
CA ALA A 529 0.70 3.45 -31.70
C ALA A 529 -0.63 2.84 -31.22
N PHE A 530 -0.66 2.24 -30.03
CA PHE A 530 -1.88 1.69 -29.46
C PHE A 530 -2.94 2.77 -29.21
N ILE A 531 -2.56 3.90 -28.60
CA ILE A 531 -3.46 5.05 -28.39
C ILE A 531 -3.99 5.54 -29.73
N PHE A 532 -3.12 5.69 -30.73
CA PHE A 532 -3.51 6.16 -32.06
C PHE A 532 -4.50 5.20 -32.75
N LEU A 533 -4.22 3.90 -32.76
CA LEU A 533 -5.07 2.88 -33.38
C LEU A 533 -6.41 2.73 -32.65
N THR A 534 -6.44 2.95 -31.34
CA THR A 534 -7.65 2.81 -30.52
C THR A 534 -8.36 4.14 -30.21
N ARG A 535 -7.92 5.25 -30.81
CA ARG A 535 -8.45 6.62 -30.56
C ARG A 535 -9.97 6.75 -30.73
N ASN A 536 -10.55 5.93 -31.59
CA ASN A 536 -12.00 5.90 -31.87
C ASN A 536 -12.73 4.76 -31.13
N ALA A 537 -12.00 3.80 -30.57
CA ALA A 537 -12.54 2.61 -29.93
C ALA A 537 -12.60 2.70 -28.39
N LEU A 538 -11.69 3.47 -27.80
CA LEU A 538 -11.52 3.67 -26.36
C LEU A 538 -11.69 5.16 -25.98
N PRO A 539 -12.11 5.47 -24.74
CA PRO A 539 -12.40 6.84 -24.30
C PRO A 539 -11.13 7.60 -23.89
N TRP A 540 -10.18 7.73 -24.82
CA TRP A 540 -8.93 8.49 -24.60
C TRP A 540 -9.19 9.99 -24.46
N ARG A 541 -10.18 10.50 -25.20
CA ARG A 541 -10.59 11.91 -25.19
C ARG A 541 -11.73 12.11 -24.19
N ASN A 542 -11.95 13.36 -23.75
CA ASN A 542 -13.13 13.73 -22.98
C ASN A 542 -14.39 13.58 -23.83
N GLN A 543 -14.95 12.37 -23.85
CA GLN A 543 -16.20 12.08 -24.54
C GLN A 543 -17.39 12.49 -23.64
N PRO A 544 -18.42 13.15 -24.20
CA PRO A 544 -19.69 13.35 -23.53
C PRO A 544 -20.24 12.00 -23.03
N GLY A 545 -20.69 11.94 -21.78
CA GLY A 545 -21.22 10.72 -21.14
C GLY A 545 -20.26 10.07 -20.14
N VAL A 546 -19.00 9.82 -20.50
CA VAL A 546 -18.05 9.11 -19.62
C VAL A 546 -17.50 10.01 -18.50
N SER A 547 -17.34 11.30 -18.77
CA SER A 547 -16.73 12.26 -17.82
C SER A 547 -17.49 13.59 -17.72
N ALA A 548 -18.74 13.61 -18.19
CA ALA A 548 -19.60 14.77 -18.04
C ALA A 548 -20.04 14.91 -16.56
N PRO A 549 -20.05 16.12 -15.99
CA PRO A 549 -20.66 16.37 -14.69
C PRO A 549 -22.09 15.84 -14.65
N SER A 550 -22.50 15.21 -13.55
CA SER A 550 -23.85 14.66 -13.40
C SER A 550 -24.93 15.74 -13.30
N GLN A 551 -24.56 16.98 -13.01
CA GLN A 551 -25.46 18.13 -13.04
C GLN A 551 -25.29 18.88 -14.36
N GLU A 552 -26.34 18.89 -15.18
CA GLU A 552 -26.47 19.88 -16.25
C GLU A 552 -26.64 21.25 -15.59
N ALA A 553 -25.89 22.25 -16.06
CA ALA A 553 -26.10 23.61 -15.61
C ALA A 553 -27.56 23.99 -15.92
N THR A 554 -28.36 24.25 -14.89
CA THR A 554 -29.69 24.80 -15.07
C THR A 554 -29.57 26.10 -15.87
N ALA A 555 -30.53 26.36 -16.77
CA ALA A 555 -30.54 27.56 -17.62
C ALA A 555 -30.43 28.88 -16.82
N TYR A 556 -30.72 28.83 -15.52
CA TYR A 556 -30.45 29.88 -14.55
C TYR A 556 -29.30 29.41 -13.65
N GLY A 557 -28.12 30.02 -13.81
CA GLY A 557 -26.85 29.60 -13.20
C GLY A 557 -26.77 29.77 -11.67
N VAL A 558 -27.58 29.04 -10.91
CA VAL A 558 -27.46 28.97 -9.45
C VAL A 558 -26.70 27.69 -9.10
N ARG A 559 -25.50 27.86 -8.54
CA ARG A 559 -24.73 26.77 -7.94
C ARG A 559 -25.27 26.52 -6.52
N SER A 560 -25.72 25.30 -6.23
CA SER A 560 -25.97 24.82 -4.87
C SER A 560 -24.69 24.30 -4.22
#